data_AF-A0AAU2WQ93-F1
#
_entry.id   AF-A0AAU2WQ93-F1
#
_cell.length_a   1.000
_cell.length_b   1.000
_cell.length_c   1.000
_cell.angle_alpha   90.00
_cell.angle_beta   90.00
_cell.angle_gamma   90.00
#
_symmetry.space_group_name_H-M   'P 1'
#
loop_
_entity.id
_entity.type
_entity.pdbx_description
1 polymer ?
#
loop_
_entity_poly.entity_id
_entity_poly.type
_entity_poly.pdbx_seq_one_letter_code
_entity_poly.pdbx_strand_id
1 'polypeptide(L)' 'MHHDPQALAALTRQLAAAAGQLRSAVRAMDDLGVSTDSYGRHHLRNLADCLDDTARQVAALLHPGGPPMNPHPG' A
#
# COMPACT_ATOMS: atom_id res chain seq x y z
N MET A 1 -21.16 3.10 -14.58
CA MET A 1 -19.76 2.74 -14.26
C MET A 1 -19.78 1.52 -13.35
N HIS A 2 -19.68 0.32 -13.93
CA HIS A 2 -19.63 -0.94 -13.19
C HIS A 2 -18.17 -1.19 -12.82
N HIS A 3 -17.79 -0.99 -11.56
CA HIS A 3 -16.47 -1.39 -11.10
C HIS A 3 -16.47 -2.91 -10.95
N ASP A 4 -15.69 -3.61 -11.77
CA ASP A 4 -15.56 -5.06 -11.66
C ASP A 4 -14.76 -5.42 -10.40
N PRO A 5 -15.34 -6.20 -9.46
CA PRO A 5 -14.68 -6.52 -8.19
C PRO A 5 -13.46 -7.41 -8.38
N GLN A 6 -13.36 -8.21 -9.46
CA GLN A 6 -12.13 -8.95 -9.75
C GLN A 6 -11.03 -8.03 -10.24
N ALA A 7 -11.35 -7.03 -11.07
CA ALA A 7 -10.39 -6.03 -11.52
C ALA A 7 -9.86 -5.18 -10.35
N LEU A 8 -10.74 -4.74 -9.45
CA LEU A 8 -10.34 -4.04 -8.22
C LEU A 8 -9.47 -4.92 -7.30
N ALA A 9 -9.81 -6.21 -7.13
CA ALA A 9 -8.99 -7.13 -6.32
C ALA A 9 -7.63 -7.44 -6.96
N ALA A 10 -7.55 -7.47 -8.30
CA ALA A 10 -6.28 -7.57 -9.02
C ALA A 10 -5.43 -6.31 -8.82
N LEU A 11 -6.05 -5.12 -8.90
CA LEU A 11 -5.38 -3.83 -8.64
C LEU A 11 -4.84 -3.75 -7.21
N THR A 12 -5.61 -4.12 -6.19
CA THR A 12 -5.15 -4.16 -4.80
C THR A 12 -3.90 -5.05 -4.65
N ARG A 13 -3.91 -6.25 -5.25
CA ARG A 13 -2.75 -7.17 -5.20
C ARG A 13 -1.54 -6.59 -5.92
N GLN A 14 -1.73 -5.94 -7.07
CA GLN A 14 -0.65 -5.30 -7.80
C GLN A 14 -0.04 -4.13 -7.02
N LEU A 15 -0.87 -3.29 -6.39
CA LEU A 15 -0.42 -2.17 -5.55
C LEU A 15 0.37 -2.66 -4.34
N ALA A 16 -0.13 -3.69 -3.65
CA ALA A 16 0.57 -4.29 -2.51
C ALA A 16 1.92 -4.92 -2.93
N ALA A 17 1.96 -5.61 -4.08
CA ALA A 17 3.20 -6.17 -4.61
C ALA A 17 4.22 -5.06 -4.98
N ALA A 18 3.76 -3.97 -5.59
CA ALA A 18 4.60 -2.83 -5.93
C ALA A 18 5.15 -2.13 -4.67
N ALA A 19 4.32 -1.94 -3.64
CA ALA A 19 4.76 -1.41 -2.35
C ALA A 19 5.83 -2.32 -1.70
N GLY A 20 5.64 -3.63 -1.73
CA GLY A 20 6.61 -4.61 -1.23
C GLY A 20 7.94 -4.56 -1.98
N GLN A 21 7.91 -4.49 -3.30
CA GLN A 21 9.11 -4.35 -4.15
C GLN A 21 9.88 -3.06 -3.81
N LEU A 22 9.17 -1.93 -3.66
CA LEU A 22 9.77 -0.66 -3.27
C LEU A 22 10.42 -0.70 -1.88
N ARG A 23 9.73 -1.27 -0.87
CA ARG A 23 10.32 -1.43 0.48
C ARG A 23 11.57 -2.31 0.44
N SER A 24 11.55 -3.39 -0.35
CA SER A 24 12.69 -4.27 -0.51
C SER A 24 13.86 -3.57 -1.21
N ALA A 25 13.59 -2.76 -2.23
CA ALA A 25 14.62 -1.98 -2.91
C ALA A 25 15.25 -0.95 -1.97
N VAL A 26 14.45 -0.22 -1.20
CA VAL A 26 14.93 0.72 -0.17
C VAL A 26 15.82 0.02 0.85
N ARG A 27 15.41 -1.17 1.32
CA ARG A 27 16.21 -1.97 2.26
C ARG A 27 17.52 -2.45 1.64
N ALA A 28 17.50 -2.93 0.40
CA ALA A 28 18.70 -3.34 -0.32
C ALA A 28 19.68 -2.17 -0.54
N MET A 29 19.18 -0.96 -0.81
CA MET A 29 20.03 0.24 -0.89
C MET A 29 20.68 0.59 0.45
N ASP A 30 19.95 0.39 1.55
CA ASP A 30 20.48 0.60 2.90
C ASP A 30 21.56 -0.43 3.26
N ASP A 31 21.31 -1.72 3.00
CA ASP A 31 22.24 -2.84 3.20
C ASP A 31 23.52 -2.70 2.37
N LEU A 32 23.40 -2.27 1.11
CA LEU A 32 24.54 -2.09 0.22
C LEU A 32 25.35 -0.82 0.51
N GLY A 33 24.91 0.01 1.47
CA GLY A 33 25.52 1.33 1.71
C GLY A 33 25.52 2.22 0.47
N VAL A 34 24.65 1.93 -0.50
CA VAL A 34 24.53 2.70 -1.73
C VAL A 34 24.02 4.06 -1.31
N SER A 35 24.89 5.05 -1.43
CA SER A 35 24.63 6.44 -1.09
C SER A 35 23.62 7.05 -2.08
N THR A 36 22.41 6.51 -2.12
CA THR A 36 21.26 7.28 -2.59
C THR A 36 21.07 8.40 -1.58
N ASP A 37 20.99 9.63 -2.11
CA ASP A 37 20.70 10.81 -1.31
C ASP A 37 19.56 10.53 -0.33
N SER A 38 19.65 11.01 0.89
CA SER A 38 18.62 10.90 1.93
C SER A 38 17.21 11.21 1.39
N TYR A 39 17.12 12.15 0.45
CA TYR A 39 15.90 12.49 -0.26
C TYR A 39 15.35 11.34 -1.11
N GLY A 40 16.20 10.64 -1.87
CA GLY A 40 15.79 9.51 -2.72
C GLY A 40 15.24 8.35 -1.91
N ARG A 41 15.89 8.00 -0.79
CA ARG A 41 15.40 6.96 0.13
C ARG A 41 14.08 7.35 0.79
N HIS A 42 13.98 8.60 1.25
CA HIS A 42 12.76 9.12 1.83
C HIS A 42 11.61 9.10 0.82
N HIS A 43 11.87 9.53 -0.42
CA HIS A 43 10.88 9.55 -1.50
C HIS A 43 10.37 8.14 -1.85
N LEU A 44 11.25 7.15 -1.98
CA LEU A 44 10.86 5.76 -2.27
C LEU A 44 10.05 5.14 -1.13
N ARG A 45 10.38 5.47 0.12
CA ARG A 45 9.61 5.04 1.29
C ARG A 45 8.22 5.66 1.29
N ASN A 46 8.12 6.95 1.01
CA ASN A 46 6.86 7.66 0.90
C ASN A 46 5.99 7.11 -0.23
N LEU A 47 6.59 6.77 -1.38
CA LEU A 47 5.90 6.09 -2.48
C LEU A 47 5.37 4.72 -2.08
N ALA A 48 6.15 3.93 -1.34
CA ALA A 48 5.70 2.63 -0.85
C ALA A 48 4.51 2.75 0.11
N ASP A 49 4.51 3.77 0.98
CA ASP A 49 3.40 4.03 1.90
C ASP A 49 2.17 4.57 1.15
N CYS A 50 2.33 5.42 0.13
CA CYS A 50 1.21 5.85 -0.73
C CYS A 50 0.58 4.69 -1.49
N LEU A 51 1.38 3.74 -2.00
CA LEU A 51 0.87 2.56 -2.69
C LEU A 51 0.09 1.64 -1.74
N ASP A 52 0.57 1.48 -0.50
CA ASP A 52 -0.12 0.72 0.54
C ASP A 52 -1.46 1.37 0.92
N ASP A 53 -1.47 2.69 1.14
CA ASP A 53 -2.67 3.45 1.44
C ASP A 53 -3.70 3.36 0.29
N THR A 54 -3.23 3.49 -0.96
CA THR A 54 -4.07 3.32 -2.15
C THR A 54 -4.63 1.89 -2.22
N ALA A 55 -3.81 0.87 -1.94
CA ALA A 55 -4.28 -0.51 -1.90
C ALA A 55 -5.38 -0.71 -0.85
N ARG A 56 -5.26 -0.09 0.33
CA ARG A 56 -6.27 -0.12 1.39
C ARG A 56 -7.56 0.61 0.99
N GLN A 57 -7.47 1.77 0.35
CA GLN A 57 -8.63 2.49 -0.17
C GLN A 57 -9.36 1.66 -1.25
N VAL A 58 -8.63 1.07 -2.19
CA VAL A 58 -9.20 0.19 -3.22
C VAL A 58 -9.83 -1.06 -2.59
N ALA A 59 -9.22 -1.62 -1.54
CA ALA A 59 -9.79 -2.75 -0.80
C ALA A 59 -11.07 -2.38 -0.03
N ALA A 60 -11.17 -1.14 0.48
CA ALA A 60 -12.37 -0.64 1.12
C ALA A 60 -13.52 -0.47 0.11
N LEU A 61 -13.22 -0.08 -1.13
CA LEU A 61 -14.20 -0.03 -2.23
C LEU A 61 -14.74 -1.42 -2.62
N LEU A 62 -13.97 -2.49 -2.39
CA LEU A 62 -14.41 -3.87 -2.58
C LEU A 62 -15.36 -4.38 -1.48
N HIS A 63 -15.27 -3.82 -0.27
CA HIS A 63 -16.12 -4.19 0.87
C HIS A 63 -16.83 -2.97 1.47
N PRO A 64 -17.82 -2.38 0.77
CA PRO A 64 -18.56 -1.22 1.26
C PRO A 64 -19.50 -1.53 2.46
N GLY A 65 -19.39 -2.69 3.13
CA GLY A 65 -20.41 -3.19 4.07
C GLY A 65 -19.95 -4.07 5.25
N GLY A 66 -18.71 -3.96 5.74
CA GLY A 66 -18.37 -4.53 7.05
C GLY A 66 -18.87 -3.63 8.19
N PRO A 67 -19.75 -4.09 9.12
CA PRO A 67 -20.35 -3.21 10.13
C PRO A 67 -19.34 -2.69 11.17
N PRO A 68 -19.64 -1.56 11.84
CA PRO A 68 -18.77 -0.94 12.84
C PRO A 68 -18.77 -1.76 14.13
N MET A 69 -17.61 -2.26 14.56
CA MET A 69 -17.43 -2.77 15.91
C MET A 69 -17.36 -1.57 16.86
N ASN A 70 -18.53 -1.17 17.36
CA ASN A 70 -18.69 -0.22 18.44
C ASN A 70 -18.76 -1.01 19.75
N PRO A 71 -17.73 -1.00 20.62
CA PRO A 71 -17.90 -1.43 21.99
C PRO A 71 -18.40 -0.22 22.78
N HIS A 72 -19.70 -0.12 22.98
CA HIS A 72 -20.27 0.72 24.04
C HIS A 72 -20.19 -0.10 25.33
N PRO A 73 -19.39 0.27 26.34
CA PRO A 73 -19.59 -0.24 27.68
C PRO A 73 -20.71 0.58 28.35
N GLY A 74 -21.64 -0.13 28.99
CA GLY A 74 -22.70 0.46 29.80
C GLY A 74 -22.20 1.00 31.14
#